data_AF-D7EBW9-F1
#
_entry.id   AF-D7EBW9-F1
#
_cell.length_a   1.000
_cell.length_b   1.000
_cell.length_c   1.000
_cell.angle_alpha   90.00
_cell.angle_beta   90.00
_cell.angle_gamma   90.00
#
_symmetry.space_group_name_H-M   'P 1'
#
loop_
_entity.id
_entity.type
_entity.pdbx_description
1 polymer ?
#
loop_
_entity_poly.entity_id
_entity_poly.type
_entity_poly.pdbx_seq_one_letter_code
_entity_poly.pdbx_strand_id
1 'polypeptide(L)'
;MAKFSRSYLEEELEKLDRHLENPVVLYLIGGGAMSFQKLKDATKDIDVVVLSVDELKSLKKSLSSLGYKKPHLSDEYNKLSANLILENIDGFRWDIFVKVVCNGLQLSTGMKCRSIKIFDLTNISVYSITPEDIFIFKSITSREHDLLDMYTLFSSGLDFEIIKDEIIWQNENRSTEFAWVAYFYTGFEEFLDEYNLSHPLFSDLRDMAYENMMEQMIIDLLKEKPSDLETVSTRLNVNKKETDKILKNLLAKDIIEKTASSCYKNKN
;
A
#
# COMPACT_ATOMS: atom_id res chain seq x y z
N MET A 1 -12.08 -11.92 -17.93
CA MET A 1 -12.22 -10.49 -17.60
C MET A 1 -11.58 -9.67 -18.71
N ALA A 2 -12.18 -8.53 -19.07
CA ALA A 2 -11.65 -7.60 -20.05
C ALA A 2 -10.28 -7.05 -19.59
N LYS A 3 -9.45 -6.66 -20.57
CA LYS A 3 -8.19 -5.94 -20.36
C LYS A 3 -8.24 -4.65 -21.18
N PHE A 4 -7.79 -3.57 -20.59
CA PHE A 4 -7.87 -2.22 -21.15
C PHE A 4 -6.46 -1.69 -21.45
N SER A 5 -6.31 -1.15 -22.66
CA SER A 5 -5.04 -0.61 -23.14
C SER A 5 -4.76 0.77 -22.53
N ARG A 6 -3.52 1.23 -22.69
CA ARG A 6 -3.12 2.61 -22.35
C ARG A 6 -4.08 3.65 -22.95
N SER A 7 -4.43 3.51 -24.24
CA SER A 7 -5.31 4.47 -24.92
C SER A 7 -6.72 4.51 -24.30
N TYR A 8 -7.24 3.37 -23.84
CA TYR A 8 -8.51 3.36 -23.12
C TYR A 8 -8.42 4.15 -21.80
N LEU A 9 -7.33 3.97 -21.04
CA LEU A 9 -7.09 4.73 -19.81
C LEU A 9 -7.00 6.24 -20.09
N GLU A 10 -6.32 6.63 -21.17
CA GLU A 10 -6.23 8.03 -21.62
C GLU A 10 -7.62 8.62 -21.92
N GLU A 11 -8.45 7.92 -22.68
CA GLU A 11 -9.81 8.36 -23.00
C GLU A 11 -10.70 8.50 -21.75
N GLU A 12 -10.59 7.58 -20.78
CA GLU A 12 -11.35 7.67 -19.53
C GLU A 12 -10.89 8.85 -18.65
N LEU A 13 -9.58 9.14 -18.61
CA LEU A 13 -9.04 10.31 -17.92
C LEU A 13 -9.53 11.62 -18.55
N GLU A 14 -9.55 11.71 -19.89
CA GLU A 14 -10.09 12.87 -20.60
C GLU A 14 -11.60 13.06 -20.40
N LYS A 15 -12.37 11.97 -20.35
CA LYS A 15 -13.81 12.02 -20.02
C LYS A 15 -14.01 12.57 -18.62
N LEU A 16 -13.23 12.09 -17.65
CA LEU A 16 -13.29 12.56 -16.26
C LEU A 16 -12.92 14.04 -16.14
N ASP A 17 -11.87 14.49 -16.83
CA ASP A 17 -11.39 15.89 -16.81
C ASP A 17 -12.51 16.89 -17.14
N ARG A 18 -13.31 16.58 -18.16
CA ARG A 18 -14.45 17.40 -18.60
C ARG A 18 -15.62 17.45 -17.61
N HIS A 19 -15.68 16.53 -16.64
CA HIS A 19 -16.78 16.40 -15.68
C HIS A 19 -16.38 16.76 -14.25
N LEU A 20 -15.11 17.11 -14.02
CA LEU A 20 -14.65 17.58 -12.71
C LEU A 20 -15.03 19.05 -12.50
N GLU A 21 -15.59 19.33 -11.33
CA GLU A 21 -15.93 20.69 -10.90
C GLU A 21 -14.72 21.42 -10.29
N ASN A 22 -13.76 20.67 -9.76
CA ASN A 22 -12.55 21.20 -9.14
C ASN A 22 -11.33 20.38 -9.60
N PRO A 23 -10.14 20.99 -9.67
CA PRO A 23 -8.92 20.27 -10.00
C PRO A 23 -8.61 19.13 -9.00
N VAL A 24 -8.15 18.00 -9.52
CA VAL A 24 -7.74 16.82 -8.73
C VAL A 24 -6.35 16.37 -9.14
N VAL A 25 -5.54 15.97 -8.16
CA VAL A 25 -4.25 15.32 -8.41
C VAL A 25 -4.38 13.82 -8.18
N LEU A 26 -4.02 13.04 -9.20
CA LEU A 26 -4.02 11.57 -9.15
C LEU A 26 -2.59 11.05 -9.14
N TYR A 27 -2.28 10.16 -8.20
CA TYR A 27 -1.07 9.34 -8.24
C TYR A 27 -1.45 7.94 -8.68
N LEU A 28 -1.14 7.63 -9.94
CA LEU A 28 -1.37 6.34 -10.54
C LEU A 28 -0.36 5.33 -10.02
N ILE A 29 -0.87 4.20 -9.52
CA ILE A 29 -0.09 3.07 -9.01
C ILE A 29 -0.45 1.78 -9.79
N GLY A 30 0.15 0.66 -9.41
CA GLY A 30 -0.26 -0.66 -9.91
C GLY A 30 -0.08 -0.85 -11.42
N GLY A 31 -0.94 -1.68 -12.01
CA GLY A 31 -0.82 -2.10 -13.42
C GLY A 31 -1.03 -0.95 -14.42
N GLY A 32 -1.86 0.04 -14.05
CA GLY A 32 -2.05 1.26 -14.84
C GLY A 32 -0.75 2.05 -14.99
N ALA A 33 -0.01 2.26 -13.89
CA ALA A 33 1.28 2.95 -13.91
C ALA A 33 2.30 2.23 -14.82
N MET A 34 2.39 0.89 -14.69
CA MET A 34 3.25 0.06 -15.54
C MET A 34 2.91 0.19 -17.02
N SER A 35 1.62 0.33 -17.37
CA SER A 35 1.18 0.51 -18.76
C SER A 35 1.69 1.82 -19.38
N PHE A 36 1.60 2.93 -18.64
CA PHE A 36 2.17 4.20 -19.10
C PHE A 36 3.69 4.18 -19.23
N GLN A 37 4.36 3.34 -18.43
CA GLN A 37 5.81 3.12 -18.47
C GLN A 37 6.24 2.08 -19.51
N LYS A 38 5.31 1.54 -20.33
CA LYS A 38 5.57 0.51 -21.35
C LYS A 38 6.13 -0.80 -20.78
N LEU A 39 5.83 -1.08 -19.51
CA LEU A 39 6.15 -2.33 -18.83
C LEU A 39 5.00 -3.33 -18.91
N LYS A 40 3.82 -2.92 -19.37
CA LYS A 40 2.63 -3.75 -19.47
C LYS A 40 1.70 -3.29 -20.59
N ASP A 41 1.18 -4.20 -21.40
CA ASP A 41 0.33 -3.82 -22.53
C ASP A 41 -1.09 -3.40 -22.13
N ALA A 42 -1.63 -4.00 -21.07
CA ALA A 42 -3.00 -3.77 -20.64
C ALA A 42 -3.23 -4.08 -19.15
N THR A 43 -4.20 -3.38 -18.56
CA THR A 43 -4.62 -3.53 -17.16
C THR A 43 -6.11 -3.87 -17.05
N LYS A 44 -6.55 -4.39 -15.92
CA LYS A 44 -8.00 -4.64 -15.67
C LYS A 44 -8.67 -3.41 -15.04
N ASP A 45 -7.89 -2.64 -14.32
CA ASP A 45 -8.30 -1.59 -13.40
C ASP A 45 -7.28 -0.46 -13.42
N ILE A 46 -7.69 0.69 -12.89
CA ILE A 46 -6.83 1.83 -12.61
C ILE A 46 -6.80 2.07 -11.11
N ASP A 47 -5.60 1.95 -10.53
CA ASP A 47 -5.36 2.17 -9.12
C ASP A 47 -4.83 3.60 -8.91
N VAL A 48 -5.55 4.45 -8.18
CA VAL A 48 -5.14 5.84 -7.96
C VAL A 48 -5.17 6.22 -6.49
N VAL A 49 -4.16 6.99 -6.06
CA VAL A 49 -4.11 7.60 -4.74
C VAL A 49 -4.40 9.10 -4.87
N VAL A 50 -5.36 9.58 -4.09
CA VAL A 50 -5.64 11.02 -3.89
C VAL A 50 -5.12 11.50 -2.54
N LEU A 51 -4.93 12.81 -2.42
CA LEU A 51 -4.35 13.43 -1.22
C LEU A 51 -5.41 13.84 -0.20
N SER A 52 -6.70 13.82 -0.55
CA SER A 52 -7.76 14.26 0.34
C SER A 52 -9.08 13.51 0.15
N VAL A 53 -9.89 13.54 1.20
CA VAL A 53 -11.27 13.03 1.16
C VAL A 53 -12.15 13.87 0.23
N ASP A 54 -11.83 15.15 0.03
CA ASP A 54 -12.60 16.01 -0.85
C ASP A 54 -12.32 15.72 -2.33
N GLU A 55 -11.07 15.41 -2.70
CA GLU A 55 -10.75 14.86 -4.02
C GLU A 55 -11.49 13.53 -4.26
N LEU A 56 -11.51 12.63 -3.26
CA LEU A 56 -12.28 11.38 -3.35
C LEU A 56 -13.78 11.64 -3.62
N LYS A 57 -14.39 12.60 -2.92
CA LYS A 57 -15.80 12.98 -3.14
C LYS A 57 -16.01 13.55 -4.54
N SER A 58 -15.09 14.39 -5.01
CA SER A 58 -15.14 14.98 -6.34
C SER A 58 -15.08 13.89 -7.42
N LEU A 59 -14.09 13.00 -7.34
CA LEU A 59 -13.98 11.84 -8.23
C LEU A 59 -15.22 10.97 -8.21
N LYS A 60 -15.74 10.63 -7.02
CA LYS A 60 -16.95 9.83 -6.88
C LYS A 60 -18.12 10.44 -7.63
N LYS A 61 -18.35 11.75 -7.44
CA LYS A 61 -19.46 12.48 -8.07
C LYS A 61 -19.32 12.46 -9.60
N SER A 62 -18.14 12.82 -10.11
CA SER A 62 -17.90 12.89 -11.56
C SER A 62 -17.93 11.52 -12.22
N LEU A 63 -17.29 10.49 -11.64
CA LEU A 63 -17.37 9.11 -12.15
C LEU A 63 -18.80 8.58 -12.12
N SER A 64 -19.57 8.84 -11.05
CA SER A 64 -20.98 8.43 -10.98
C SER A 64 -21.82 9.08 -12.09
N SER A 65 -21.56 10.35 -12.41
CA SER A 65 -22.24 11.05 -13.51
C SER A 65 -21.90 10.48 -14.90
N LEU A 66 -20.70 9.89 -15.04
CA LEU A 66 -20.24 9.17 -16.22
C LEU A 66 -20.78 7.73 -16.30
N GLY A 67 -21.63 7.32 -15.35
CA GLY A 67 -22.26 5.99 -15.35
C GLY A 67 -21.48 4.91 -14.61
N TYR A 68 -20.37 5.25 -13.95
CA TYR A 68 -19.67 4.31 -13.07
C TYR A 68 -20.50 4.02 -11.81
N LYS A 69 -20.52 2.77 -11.36
CA LYS A 69 -21.29 2.31 -10.20
C LYS A 69 -20.44 1.42 -9.32
N LYS A 70 -20.84 1.25 -8.06
CA LYS A 70 -20.18 0.27 -7.19
C LYS A 70 -20.39 -1.14 -7.76
N PRO A 71 -19.33 -1.90 -8.07
CA PRO A 71 -19.48 -3.27 -8.52
C PRO A 71 -19.92 -4.18 -7.39
N HIS A 72 -20.43 -5.38 -7.74
CA HIS A 72 -20.61 -6.45 -6.78
C HIS A 72 -19.29 -7.25 -6.68
N LEU A 73 -18.56 -7.06 -5.58
CA LEU A 73 -17.26 -7.70 -5.37
C LEU A 73 -17.39 -8.95 -4.51
N SER A 74 -16.52 -9.94 -4.74
CA SER A 74 -16.33 -11.06 -3.82
C SER A 74 -15.61 -10.60 -2.54
N ASP A 75 -15.77 -11.38 -1.46
CA ASP A 75 -15.15 -11.08 -0.15
C ASP A 75 -13.61 -10.99 -0.22
N GLU A 76 -12.97 -11.69 -1.16
CA GLU A 76 -11.52 -11.61 -1.40
C GLU A 76 -11.08 -10.25 -1.93
N TYR A 77 -11.94 -9.54 -2.66
CA TYR A 77 -11.62 -8.23 -3.24
C TYR A 77 -11.75 -7.09 -2.22
N ASN A 78 -12.58 -7.26 -1.18
CA ASN A 78 -12.70 -6.31 -0.07
C ASN A 78 -11.39 -6.14 0.72
N LYS A 79 -10.40 -7.04 0.55
CA LYS A 79 -9.13 -7.03 1.27
C LYS A 79 -8.21 -5.86 0.92
N LEU A 80 -8.28 -5.30 -0.31
CA LEU A 80 -7.44 -4.16 -0.71
C LEU A 80 -7.75 -2.86 0.04
N SER A 81 -8.92 -2.78 0.69
CA SER A 81 -9.31 -1.63 1.51
C SER A 81 -9.28 -0.29 0.74
N ALA A 82 -9.52 -0.33 -0.57
CA ALA A 82 -9.73 0.89 -1.36
C ALA A 82 -10.90 1.68 -0.75
N ASN A 83 -10.73 3.00 -0.64
CA ASN A 83 -11.76 3.86 -0.06
C ASN A 83 -13.01 3.92 -0.94
N LEU A 84 -12.84 3.73 -2.25
CA LEU A 84 -13.91 3.68 -3.21
C LEU A 84 -13.52 2.81 -4.41
N ILE A 85 -14.43 1.91 -4.76
CA ILE A 85 -14.35 1.11 -5.98
C ILE A 85 -15.56 1.45 -6.85
N LEU A 86 -15.30 1.77 -8.12
CA LEU A 86 -16.33 2.11 -9.11
C LEU A 86 -16.01 1.43 -10.44
N GLU A 87 -17.02 0.87 -11.10
CA GLU A 87 -16.91 0.13 -12.36
C GLU A 87 -17.91 0.66 -13.39
N ASN A 88 -17.49 0.78 -14.65
CA ASN A 88 -18.39 1.15 -15.76
C ASN A 88 -18.98 -0.08 -16.47
N ILE A 89 -19.78 0.15 -17.51
CA ILE A 89 -20.45 -0.93 -18.25
C ILE A 89 -19.49 -1.84 -19.03
N ASP A 90 -18.29 -1.35 -19.36
CA ASP A 90 -17.26 -2.13 -20.05
C ASP A 90 -16.56 -3.10 -19.08
N GLY A 91 -16.79 -2.94 -17.77
CA GLY A 91 -16.10 -3.67 -16.70
C GLY A 91 -14.74 -3.04 -16.33
N PHE A 92 -14.49 -1.78 -16.71
CA PHE A 92 -13.30 -1.05 -16.28
C PHE A 92 -13.53 -0.45 -14.91
N ARG A 93 -12.56 -0.67 -14.01
CA ARG A 93 -12.69 -0.38 -12.59
C ARG A 93 -11.67 0.65 -12.11
N TRP A 94 -12.14 1.58 -11.29
CA TRP A 94 -11.34 2.52 -10.53
C TRP A 94 -11.23 2.06 -9.08
N ASP A 95 -10.00 1.85 -8.62
CA ASP A 95 -9.68 1.59 -7.23
C ASP A 95 -9.03 2.85 -6.66
N ILE A 96 -9.76 3.57 -5.81
CA ILE A 96 -9.37 4.90 -5.32
C ILE A 96 -9.01 4.83 -3.84
N PHE A 97 -7.80 5.26 -3.52
CA PHE A 97 -7.22 5.30 -2.18
C PHE A 97 -7.00 6.74 -1.73
N VAL A 98 -7.14 7.01 -0.43
CA VAL A 98 -6.86 8.33 0.17
C VAL A 98 -5.61 8.22 1.02
N LYS A 99 -4.49 8.73 0.51
CA LYS A 99 -3.14 8.74 1.12
C LYS A 99 -2.52 7.37 1.47
N VAL A 100 -3.30 6.40 1.91
CA VAL A 100 -2.84 5.10 2.41
C VAL A 100 -3.46 3.98 1.57
N VAL A 101 -2.64 3.01 1.20
CA VAL A 101 -3.00 1.82 0.42
C VAL A 101 -2.78 0.59 1.30
N CYS A 102 -3.64 -0.43 1.16
CA CYS A 102 -3.54 -1.69 1.91
C CYS A 102 -3.38 -1.52 3.43
N ASN A 103 -4.07 -0.54 4.02
CA ASN A 103 -4.11 -0.25 5.46
C ASN A 103 -2.76 0.09 6.14
N GLY A 104 -1.68 0.32 5.39
CA GLY A 104 -0.40 0.69 6.02
C GLY A 104 0.60 1.42 5.14
N LEU A 105 0.62 1.17 3.83
CA LEU A 105 1.60 1.80 2.96
C LEU A 105 1.12 3.19 2.51
N GLN A 106 1.89 4.23 2.86
CA GLN A 106 1.50 5.61 2.58
C GLN A 106 2.07 6.08 1.25
N LEU A 107 1.36 6.98 0.56
CA LEU A 107 1.98 7.77 -0.50
C LEU A 107 2.90 8.83 0.13
N SER A 108 4.17 8.49 0.31
CA SER A 108 5.15 9.33 0.99
C SER A 108 5.52 10.58 0.20
N THR A 109 6.16 11.54 0.87
CA THR A 109 6.76 12.69 0.17
C THR A 109 7.85 12.23 -0.80
N GLY A 110 8.63 11.21 -0.45
CA GLY A 110 9.63 10.60 -1.33
C GLY A 110 8.99 10.13 -2.63
N MET A 111 7.97 9.27 -2.54
CA MET A 111 7.21 8.74 -3.70
C MET A 111 6.69 9.87 -4.60
N LYS A 112 6.10 10.91 -4.01
CA LYS A 112 5.59 12.06 -4.77
C LYS A 112 6.71 12.82 -5.48
N CYS A 113 7.84 13.07 -4.82
CA CYS A 113 8.96 13.84 -5.39
C CYS A 113 9.59 13.15 -6.60
N ARG A 114 9.64 11.82 -6.62
CA ARG A 114 10.17 11.04 -7.76
C ARG A 114 9.11 10.63 -8.79
N SER A 115 7.83 10.91 -8.54
CA SER A 115 6.76 10.62 -9.48
C SER A 115 6.88 11.48 -10.75
N ILE A 116 6.45 10.92 -11.88
CA ILE A 116 6.51 11.58 -13.19
C ILE A 116 5.11 12.04 -13.57
N LYS A 117 4.92 13.33 -13.86
CA LYS A 117 3.65 13.82 -14.42
C LYS A 117 3.48 13.26 -15.83
N ILE A 118 2.45 12.44 -16.02
CA ILE A 118 2.13 11.79 -17.30
C ILE A 118 0.96 12.47 -18.03
N PHE A 119 0.08 13.16 -17.29
CA PHE A 119 -0.98 14.00 -17.86
C PHE A 119 -1.08 15.32 -17.11
N ASP A 120 -1.29 16.38 -17.87
CA ASP A 120 -1.64 17.70 -17.36
C ASP A 120 -2.81 18.22 -18.19
N LEU A 121 -4.02 17.86 -17.76
CA LEU A 121 -5.28 18.28 -18.36
C LEU A 121 -5.80 19.52 -17.61
N THR A 122 -7.03 19.96 -17.92
CA THR A 122 -7.56 21.22 -17.38
C THR A 122 -7.84 21.12 -15.88
N ASN A 123 -8.44 20.02 -15.44
CA ASN A 123 -8.87 19.74 -14.08
C ASN A 123 -8.19 18.48 -13.50
N ILE A 124 -7.36 17.78 -14.26
CA ILE A 124 -6.63 16.60 -13.77
C ILE A 124 -5.14 16.76 -14.03
N SER A 125 -4.35 16.62 -12.97
CA SER A 125 -2.93 16.27 -13.11
C SER A 125 -2.73 14.82 -12.67
N VAL A 126 -2.15 13.99 -13.54
CA VAL A 126 -1.84 12.59 -13.24
C VAL A 126 -0.34 12.39 -13.15
N TYR A 127 0.10 11.83 -12.03
CA TYR A 127 1.47 11.43 -11.77
C TYR A 127 1.56 9.91 -11.74
N SER A 128 2.53 9.32 -12.41
CA SER A 128 2.90 7.91 -12.23
C SER A 128 3.97 7.81 -11.17
N ILE A 129 3.79 6.90 -10.20
CA ILE A 129 4.89 6.53 -9.29
C ILE A 129 5.98 5.75 -10.04
N THR A 130 7.16 5.64 -9.45
CA THR A 130 8.33 4.99 -10.06
C THR A 130 8.23 3.46 -10.05
N PRO A 131 8.96 2.74 -10.92
CA PRO A 131 9.06 1.27 -10.87
C PRO A 131 9.37 0.70 -9.48
N GLU A 132 10.27 1.37 -8.74
CA GLU A 132 10.67 1.01 -7.38
C GLU A 132 9.47 1.04 -6.42
N ASP A 133 8.67 2.11 -6.50
CA ASP A 133 7.48 2.26 -5.68
C ASP A 133 6.41 1.25 -6.04
N ILE A 134 6.22 0.98 -7.35
CA ILE A 134 5.28 -0.05 -7.81
C ILE A 134 5.71 -1.41 -7.26
N PHE A 135 7.01 -1.72 -7.25
CA PHE A 135 7.53 -2.96 -6.69
C PHE A 135 7.19 -3.09 -5.19
N ILE A 136 7.30 -2.01 -4.42
CA ILE A 136 6.89 -1.99 -3.00
C ILE A 136 5.38 -2.26 -2.86
N PHE A 137 4.53 -1.57 -3.63
CA PHE A 137 3.08 -1.79 -3.59
C PHE A 137 2.69 -3.22 -3.97
N LYS A 138 3.39 -3.83 -4.93
CA LYS A 138 3.15 -5.22 -5.36
C LYS A 138 3.62 -6.25 -4.33
N SER A 139 4.71 -5.95 -3.61
CA SER A 139 5.27 -6.85 -2.59
C SER A 139 4.38 -6.98 -1.36
N ILE A 140 3.44 -6.05 -1.13
CA ILE A 140 2.52 -6.13 0.01
C ILE A 140 1.16 -6.78 -0.36
N THR A 141 0.99 -7.22 -1.60
CA THR A 141 -0.24 -7.87 -2.10
C THR A 141 0.04 -9.31 -2.48
N SER A 142 -0.87 -10.23 -2.15
CA SER A 142 -0.67 -11.68 -2.32
C SER A 142 -1.35 -12.26 -3.57
N ARG A 143 -1.26 -11.59 -4.73
CA ARG A 143 -1.89 -12.07 -5.97
C ARG A 143 -0.85 -12.68 -6.90
N GLU A 144 -1.18 -13.82 -7.50
CA GLU A 144 -0.32 -14.52 -8.48
C GLU A 144 0.17 -13.62 -9.62
N HIS A 145 -0.69 -12.71 -10.10
CA HIS A 145 -0.32 -11.76 -11.15
C HIS A 145 0.67 -10.68 -10.69
N ASP A 146 0.77 -10.43 -9.38
CA ASP A 146 1.69 -9.42 -8.83
C ASP A 146 3.13 -9.92 -8.89
N LEU A 147 3.39 -11.22 -8.73
CA LEU A 147 4.72 -11.82 -8.89
C LEU A 147 5.28 -11.62 -10.30
N LEU A 148 4.46 -11.79 -11.34
CA LEU A 148 4.86 -11.53 -12.72
C LEU A 148 5.14 -10.05 -12.99
N ASP A 149 4.34 -9.16 -12.40
CA ASP A 149 4.57 -7.71 -12.47
C ASP A 149 5.89 -7.35 -11.77
N MET A 150 6.16 -7.92 -10.58
CA MET A 150 7.41 -7.76 -9.85
C MET A 150 8.61 -8.26 -10.66
N TYR A 151 8.50 -9.41 -11.34
CA TYR A 151 9.57 -9.91 -12.20
C TYR A 151 9.89 -8.97 -13.36
N THR A 152 8.85 -8.39 -13.96
CA THR A 152 9.00 -7.41 -15.05
C THR A 152 9.70 -6.15 -14.56
N LEU A 153 9.28 -5.63 -13.39
CA LEU A 153 9.91 -4.47 -12.74
C LEU A 153 11.38 -4.78 -12.40
N PHE A 154 11.64 -5.90 -11.72
CA PHE A 154 12.98 -6.34 -11.35
C PHE A 154 13.91 -6.42 -12.56
N SER A 155 13.44 -7.06 -13.64
CA SER A 155 14.21 -7.25 -14.88
C SER A 155 14.47 -5.95 -15.64
N SER A 156 13.72 -4.88 -15.34
CA SER A 156 13.93 -3.56 -15.93
C SER A 156 15.05 -2.75 -15.28
N GLY A 157 15.60 -3.22 -14.15
CA GLY A 157 16.73 -2.61 -13.45
C GLY A 157 16.31 -1.62 -12.36
N LEU A 158 15.70 -2.11 -11.29
CA LEU A 158 15.30 -1.31 -10.13
C LEU A 158 16.51 -0.80 -9.33
N ASP A 159 16.40 0.42 -8.80
CA ASP A 159 17.30 0.90 -7.76
C ASP A 159 16.82 0.45 -6.37
N PHE A 160 17.48 -0.57 -5.82
CA PHE A 160 17.13 -1.14 -4.52
C PHE A 160 17.51 -0.27 -3.33
N GLU A 161 18.36 0.74 -3.50
CA GLU A 161 18.61 1.72 -2.42
C GLU A 161 17.39 2.63 -2.24
N ILE A 162 16.74 3.04 -3.34
CA ILE A 162 15.45 3.76 -3.26
C ILE A 162 14.39 2.93 -2.53
N ILE A 163 14.32 1.63 -2.84
CA ILE A 163 13.38 0.71 -2.19
C ILE A 163 13.68 0.61 -0.68
N LYS A 164 14.95 0.42 -0.33
CA LYS A 164 15.41 0.32 1.06
C LYS A 164 15.12 1.59 1.85
N ASP A 165 15.46 2.75 1.30
CA ASP A 165 15.24 4.05 1.94
C ASP A 165 13.76 4.33 2.14
N GLU A 166 12.92 4.01 1.15
CA GLU A 166 11.48 4.14 1.27
C GLU A 166 10.93 3.21 2.36
N ILE A 167 11.43 1.97 2.44
CA ILE A 167 10.97 1.03 3.46
C ILE A 167 11.30 1.48 4.87
N ILE A 168 12.53 1.97 5.08
CA ILE A 168 12.97 2.55 6.36
C ILE A 168 12.08 3.73 6.71
N TRP A 169 11.89 4.67 5.77
CA TRP A 169 11.08 5.87 6.00
C TRP A 169 9.64 5.52 6.38
N GLN A 170 9.01 4.58 5.67
CA GLN A 170 7.65 4.13 5.94
C GLN A 170 7.52 3.45 7.31
N ASN A 171 8.53 2.71 7.76
CA ASN A 171 8.52 2.06 9.08
C ASN A 171 8.62 3.09 10.20
N GLU A 172 9.45 4.12 10.02
CA GLU A 172 9.64 5.22 10.98
C GLU A 172 8.45 6.18 11.03
N ASN A 173 7.74 6.36 9.91
CA ASN A 173 6.66 7.34 9.76
C ASN A 173 5.27 6.68 9.60
N ARG A 174 5.12 5.42 10.02
CA ARG A 174 3.86 4.69 9.89
C ARG A 174 2.70 5.43 10.55
N SER A 175 1.58 5.53 9.84
CA SER A 175 0.34 6.16 10.31
C SER A 175 -0.66 5.14 10.89
N THR A 176 -0.36 3.86 10.76
CA THR A 176 -1.18 2.75 11.26
C THR A 176 -0.31 1.76 12.03
N GLU A 177 -0.97 0.91 12.81
CA GLU A 177 -0.31 -0.19 13.54
C GLU A 177 0.06 -1.36 12.62
N PHE A 178 -0.43 -1.35 11.37
CA PHE A 178 -0.33 -2.45 10.40
C PHE A 178 1.14 -2.83 10.13
N ALA A 179 1.45 -4.13 10.22
CA ALA A 179 2.78 -4.69 10.02
C ALA A 179 3.22 -4.73 8.54
N TRP A 180 3.14 -3.61 7.84
CA TRP A 180 3.34 -3.55 6.39
C TRP A 180 4.76 -3.95 5.95
N VAL A 181 5.80 -3.75 6.78
CA VAL A 181 7.17 -4.20 6.48
C VAL A 181 7.24 -5.72 6.48
N ALA A 182 6.55 -6.38 7.41
CA ALA A 182 6.47 -7.83 7.45
C ALA A 182 5.75 -8.36 6.20
N TYR A 183 4.66 -7.72 5.78
CA TYR A 183 3.98 -8.08 4.53
C TYR A 183 4.88 -7.88 3.30
N PHE A 184 5.59 -6.76 3.22
CA PHE A 184 6.57 -6.52 2.15
C PHE A 184 7.62 -7.64 2.13
N TYR A 185 8.19 -7.96 3.30
CA TYR A 185 9.23 -8.96 3.43
C TYR A 185 8.76 -10.33 2.96
N THR A 186 7.54 -10.73 3.35
CA THR A 186 6.92 -11.99 2.91
C THR A 186 6.68 -12.00 1.40
N GLY A 187 6.10 -10.94 0.81
CA GLY A 187 5.91 -10.93 -0.64
C GLY A 187 7.23 -10.85 -1.42
N PHE A 188 8.26 -10.21 -0.85
CA PHE A 188 9.61 -10.23 -1.42
C PHE A 188 10.26 -11.61 -1.32
N GLU A 189 10.08 -12.34 -0.21
CA GLU A 189 10.48 -13.75 -0.06
C GLU A 189 9.81 -14.63 -1.12
N GLU A 190 8.48 -14.56 -1.22
CA GLU A 190 7.69 -15.30 -2.20
C GLU A 190 8.17 -15.04 -3.64
N PHE A 191 8.46 -13.77 -3.96
CA PHE A 191 9.03 -13.40 -5.26
C PHE A 191 10.42 -13.99 -5.51
N LEU A 192 11.33 -13.91 -4.52
CA LEU A 192 12.67 -14.46 -4.66
C LEU A 192 12.62 -15.99 -4.82
N ASP A 193 11.77 -16.66 -4.06
CA ASP A 193 11.61 -18.12 -4.12
C ASP A 193 11.00 -18.57 -5.45
N GLU A 194 9.91 -17.94 -5.91
CA GLU A 194 9.24 -18.28 -7.17
C GLU A 194 10.20 -18.23 -8.37
N TYR A 195 11.06 -17.21 -8.41
CA TYR A 195 12.00 -17.01 -9.51
C TYR A 195 13.42 -17.54 -9.23
N ASN A 196 13.62 -18.25 -8.11
CA ASN A 196 14.92 -18.80 -7.67
C ASN A 196 16.03 -17.73 -7.65
N LEU A 197 15.71 -16.55 -7.12
CA LEU A 197 16.60 -15.40 -7.01
C LEU A 197 17.15 -15.27 -5.59
N SER A 198 18.19 -14.45 -5.45
CA SER A 198 18.67 -14.00 -4.14
C SER A 198 19.03 -12.52 -4.23
N HIS A 199 18.77 -11.76 -3.16
CA HIS A 199 19.07 -10.34 -3.12
C HIS A 199 19.54 -9.90 -1.71
N PRO A 200 20.62 -9.10 -1.58
CA PRO A 200 21.14 -8.66 -0.28
C PRO A 200 20.13 -7.91 0.58
N LEU A 201 19.23 -7.13 -0.05
CA LEU A 201 18.18 -6.41 0.67
C LEU A 201 17.31 -7.34 1.53
N PHE A 202 17.14 -8.59 1.12
CA PHE A 202 16.36 -9.56 1.88
C PHE A 202 16.97 -9.81 3.27
N SER A 203 18.29 -10.03 3.36
CA SER A 203 18.94 -10.13 4.67
C SER A 203 18.91 -8.82 5.46
N ASP A 204 19.04 -7.68 4.79
CA ASP A 204 19.08 -6.36 5.42
C ASP A 204 17.76 -6.00 6.12
N LEU A 205 16.62 -6.44 5.57
CA LEU A 205 15.29 -6.11 6.09
C LEU A 205 14.75 -7.11 7.12
N ARG A 206 15.41 -8.24 7.33
CA ARG A 206 14.91 -9.35 8.16
C ARG A 206 14.56 -8.93 9.59
N ASP A 207 15.50 -8.27 10.26
CA ASP A 207 15.30 -7.87 11.65
C ASP A 207 14.19 -6.81 11.75
N MET A 208 14.09 -5.91 10.77
CA MET A 208 13.03 -4.91 10.72
C MET A 208 11.65 -5.55 10.52
N ALA A 209 11.54 -6.51 9.60
CA ALA A 209 10.31 -7.24 9.34
C ALA A 209 9.86 -8.04 10.58
N TYR A 210 10.81 -8.71 11.24
CA TYR A 210 10.56 -9.43 12.48
C TYR A 210 10.08 -8.50 13.60
N GLU A 211 10.78 -7.39 13.85
CA GLU A 211 10.37 -6.41 14.87
C GLU A 211 8.99 -5.82 14.56
N ASN A 212 8.69 -5.51 13.29
CA ASN A 212 7.40 -4.96 12.87
C ASN A 212 6.25 -5.96 13.07
N MET A 213 6.46 -7.25 12.76
CA MET A 213 5.49 -8.31 13.04
C MET A 213 5.25 -8.47 14.54
N MET A 214 6.31 -8.50 15.34
CA MET A 214 6.20 -8.66 16.79
C MET A 214 5.48 -7.47 17.46
N GLU A 215 5.73 -6.24 17.01
CA GLU A 215 5.01 -5.06 17.46
C GLU A 215 3.49 -5.21 17.25
N GLN A 216 3.05 -5.64 16.06
CA GLN A 216 1.64 -5.86 15.75
C GLN A 216 1.02 -6.96 16.62
N MET A 217 1.70 -8.09 16.80
CA MET A 217 1.20 -9.18 17.66
C MET A 217 1.00 -8.74 19.12
N ILE A 218 1.93 -7.94 19.65
CA ILE A 218 1.82 -7.37 20.99
C ILE A 218 0.63 -6.40 21.04
N ILE A 219 0.51 -5.50 20.06
CA ILE A 219 -0.59 -4.55 19.96
C ILE A 219 -1.94 -5.26 19.98
N ASP A 220 -2.12 -6.30 19.16
CA ASP A 220 -3.39 -7.03 19.06
C ASP A 220 -3.73 -7.77 20.35
N LEU A 221 -2.74 -8.38 21.00
CA LEU A 221 -2.91 -8.98 22.32
C LEU A 221 -3.37 -7.93 23.36
N LEU A 222 -2.79 -6.72 23.33
CA LEU A 222 -3.11 -5.66 24.26
C LEU A 222 -4.45 -4.96 23.98
N LYS A 223 -4.98 -5.06 22.74
CA LYS A 223 -6.36 -4.65 22.41
C LYS A 223 -7.39 -5.57 23.04
N GLU A 224 -7.12 -6.87 23.10
CA GLU A 224 -8.01 -7.83 23.77
C GLU A 224 -8.06 -7.58 25.27
N LYS A 225 -6.89 -7.42 25.90
CA LYS A 225 -6.80 -7.27 27.36
C LYS A 225 -5.46 -6.63 27.80
N PRO A 226 -5.49 -5.69 28.77
CA PRO A 226 -4.28 -5.22 29.43
C PRO A 226 -3.47 -6.38 30.03
N SER A 227 -2.19 -6.46 29.70
CA SER A 227 -1.33 -7.61 30.06
C SER A 227 0.05 -7.14 30.54
N ASP A 228 0.66 -7.87 31.46
CA ASP A 228 2.02 -7.60 31.94
C ASP A 228 3.09 -8.25 31.04
N LEU A 229 4.36 -7.94 31.31
CA LEU A 229 5.51 -8.48 30.55
C LEU A 229 5.53 -10.02 30.55
N GLU A 230 5.18 -10.65 31.68
CA GLU A 230 5.16 -12.11 31.81
C GLU A 230 4.13 -12.73 30.88
N THR A 231 2.92 -12.19 30.90
CA THR A 231 1.79 -12.67 30.12
C THR A 231 2.06 -12.51 28.64
N VAL A 232 2.57 -11.34 28.22
CA VAL A 232 2.89 -11.06 26.81
C VAL A 232 4.00 -12.01 26.32
N SER A 233 5.11 -12.11 27.05
CA SER A 233 6.24 -12.98 26.67
C SER A 233 5.84 -14.46 26.58
N THR A 234 5.04 -14.95 27.54
CA THR A 234 4.55 -16.33 27.55
C THR A 234 3.57 -16.60 26.40
N ARG A 235 2.61 -15.70 26.15
CA ARG A 235 1.60 -15.90 25.08
C ARG A 235 2.22 -15.89 23.70
N LEU A 236 3.21 -15.03 23.46
CA LEU A 236 3.88 -14.92 22.17
C LEU A 236 5.05 -15.89 22.02
N ASN A 237 5.38 -16.66 23.06
CA ASN A 237 6.53 -17.56 23.10
C ASN A 237 7.86 -16.86 22.74
N VAL A 238 8.04 -15.64 23.26
CA VAL A 238 9.24 -14.80 23.06
C VAL A 238 9.89 -14.52 24.41
N ASN A 239 11.21 -14.42 24.44
CA ASN A 239 11.93 -14.19 25.68
C ASN A 239 11.61 -12.80 26.28
N LYS A 240 11.62 -12.68 27.61
CA LYS A 240 11.24 -11.45 28.32
C LYS A 240 12.09 -10.24 27.95
N LYS A 241 13.38 -10.43 27.66
CA LYS A 241 14.29 -9.32 27.35
C LYS A 241 13.89 -8.65 26.03
N GLU A 242 13.54 -9.45 25.05
CA GLU A 242 13.08 -9.02 23.75
C GLU A 242 11.67 -8.44 23.80
N THR A 243 10.74 -9.09 24.51
CA THR A 243 9.41 -8.53 24.75
C THR A 243 9.49 -7.17 25.44
N ASP A 244 10.36 -7.01 26.43
CA ASP A 244 10.57 -5.75 27.14
C ASP A 244 11.16 -4.66 26.21
N LYS A 245 12.10 -5.02 25.32
CA LYS A 245 12.62 -4.10 24.29
C LYS A 245 11.48 -3.57 23.42
N ILE A 246 10.61 -4.45 22.91
CA ILE A 246 9.53 -4.05 22.00
C ILE A 246 8.47 -3.22 22.74
N LEU A 247 8.08 -3.60 23.95
CA LEU A 247 7.14 -2.81 24.77
C LEU A 247 7.68 -1.40 25.06
N LYS A 248 8.98 -1.26 25.34
CA LYS A 248 9.63 0.06 25.50
C LYS A 248 9.57 0.89 24.22
N ASN A 249 9.82 0.28 23.06
CA ASN A 249 9.69 0.96 21.77
C ASN A 249 8.25 1.42 21.51
N LEU A 250 7.25 0.58 21.79
CA LEU A 250 5.83 0.92 21.64
C LEU A 250 5.39 2.03 22.60
N LEU A 251 5.90 2.06 23.84
CA LEU A 251 5.70 3.18 24.78
C LEU A 251 6.31 4.47 24.25
N ALA A 252 7.54 4.42 23.72
CA ALA A 252 8.22 5.60 23.17
C ALA A 252 7.49 6.17 21.94
N LYS A 253 6.83 5.32 21.16
CA LYS A 253 5.98 5.69 20.01
C LYS A 253 4.58 6.16 20.42
N ASP A 254 4.26 6.19 21.71
CA ASP A 254 2.95 6.56 22.26
C ASP A 254 1.78 5.66 21.82
N ILE A 255 2.05 4.42 21.38
CA ILE A 255 1.04 3.47 20.87
C ILE A 255 0.33 2.73 22.03
N ILE A 256 1.07 2.48 23.11
CA ILE A 256 0.57 1.80 24.30
C ILE A 256 0.81 2.67 25.53
N GLU A 257 0.13 2.34 26.63
CA GLU A 257 0.33 2.97 27.94
C GLU A 257 0.53 1.93 29.03
N LYS A 258 1.15 2.36 30.14
CA LYS A 258 1.32 1.54 31.34
C LYS A 258 0.23 1.88 32.35
N THR A 259 -0.48 0.87 32.83
CA THR A 259 -1.53 1.01 33.83
C THR A 259 -0.95 1.10 35.25
N ALA A 260 -1.76 1.54 36.21
CA ALA A 260 -1.39 1.55 37.64
C ALA A 260 -1.02 0.16 38.19
N SER A 261 -1.52 -0.92 37.58
CA SER A 261 -1.20 -2.30 37.94
C SER A 261 0.09 -2.83 37.29
N SER A 262 0.90 -1.96 36.69
CA SER A 262 2.10 -2.33 35.90
C SER A 262 1.83 -3.18 34.65
N CYS A 263 0.58 -3.26 34.19
CA CYS A 263 0.24 -3.87 32.91
C CYS A 263 0.41 -2.84 31.78
N TYR A 264 0.50 -3.33 30.54
CA TYR A 264 0.44 -2.52 29.33
C TYR A 264 -0.98 -2.59 28.75
N LYS A 265 -1.39 -1.54 28.04
CA LYS A 265 -2.68 -1.47 27.34
C LYS A 265 -2.50 -0.70 26.03
N ASN A 266 -3.18 -1.12 24.96
CA ASN A 266 -3.25 -0.35 23.71
C ASN A 266 -4.08 0.95 23.91
N LYS A 267 -3.65 2.05 23.31
CA LYS A 267 -4.34 3.35 23.45
C LYS A 267 -5.56 3.51 22.55
N ASN A 268 -5.63 2.76 21.45
CA ASN A 268 -6.69 2.83 20.43
C ASN A 268 -7.88 1.91 20.75
#